data_AF-A0A3N5TVZ4-F1
#
_entry.id   AF-A0A3N5TVZ4-F1
#
_cell.length_a   1.000
_cell.length_b   1.000
_cell.length_c   1.000
_cell.angle_alpha   90.00
_cell.angle_beta   90.00
_cell.angle_gamma   90.00
#
_symmetry.space_group_name_H-M   'P 1'
#
loop_
_entity.id
_entity.type
_entity.pdbx_description
1 polymer ?
#
loop_
_entity_poly.entity_id
_entity_poly.type
_entity_poly.pdbx_seq_one_letter_code
_entity_poly.pdbx_strand_id
1 'polypeptide(L)' 'MAEEKEDKTIEVSEGETKREIDLNALYPGKELDLNRLFPDAGTRKLLHDVKRNKREIERFVRNLSIEEE' A
#
# COMPACT_ATOMS: atom_id res chain seq x y z
N MET A 1 7.66 36.32 -1.21
CA MET A 1 7.29 35.50 -2.38
C MET A 1 8.39 34.48 -2.56
N ALA A 2 8.19 33.28 -2.01
CA ALA A 2 8.89 32.03 -2.31
C ALA A 2 8.35 31.01 -1.29
N GLU A 3 7.20 30.43 -1.62
CA GLU A 3 6.66 29.27 -0.91
C GLU A 3 7.45 28.07 -1.45
N GLU A 4 8.51 27.70 -0.74
CA GLU A 4 9.33 26.54 -1.07
C GLU A 4 8.49 25.30 -0.76
N LYS A 5 8.12 24.59 -1.83
CA LYS A 5 7.29 23.40 -1.76
C LYS A 5 7.96 22.38 -0.84
N GLU A 6 7.29 22.03 0.25
CA GLU A 6 7.61 20.86 1.05
C GLU A 6 7.58 19.62 0.13
N ASP A 7 8.76 19.20 -0.33
CA ASP A 7 9.01 17.83 -0.74
C ASP A 7 8.81 16.99 0.52
N LYS A 8 7.56 16.54 0.74
CA LYS A 8 7.28 15.44 1.64
C LYS A 8 7.85 14.19 1.00
N THR A 9 9.17 14.08 1.08
CA THR A 9 9.88 12.81 1.03
C THR A 9 9.13 11.92 2.02
N ILE A 10 8.38 10.96 1.49
CA ILE A 10 7.68 9.96 2.28
C ILE A 10 8.80 9.24 3.04
N GLU A 11 9.02 9.63 4.29
CA GLU A 11 9.92 8.94 5.21
C GLU A 11 9.40 7.51 5.27
N VAL A 12 10.03 6.65 4.49
CA VAL A 12 9.78 5.22 4.51
C VAL A 12 10.23 4.80 5.89
N SER A 13 9.30 4.70 6.82
CA SER A 13 9.55 4.27 8.19
C SER A 13 10.22 2.90 8.15
N GLU A 14 11.55 2.90 8.23
CA GLU A 14 12.41 1.71 8.26
C GLU A 14 12.25 0.91 9.58
N GLY A 15 11.45 1.41 10.52
CA GLY A 15 11.24 0.79 11.84
C GLY A 15 10.03 -0.13 11.97
N GLU A 16 9.03 -0.06 11.09
CA GLU A 16 7.77 -0.77 11.29
C GLU A 16 7.71 -2.07 10.47
N THR A 17 8.38 -3.06 11.05
CA THR A 17 8.22 -4.49 10.85
C THR A 17 8.86 -5.09 9.59
N LYS A 18 9.96 -5.80 9.83
CA LYS A 18 10.35 -7.06 9.17
C LYS A 18 9.25 -8.14 9.29
N ARG A 19 7.98 -7.81 9.05
CA ARG A 19 6.97 -8.81 8.73
C ARG A 19 7.21 -9.09 7.26
N GLU A 20 7.76 -10.25 6.94
CA GLU A 20 7.90 -10.67 5.55
C GLU A 20 6.52 -10.63 4.91
N ILE A 21 6.32 -9.64 4.04
CA ILE A 21 5.07 -9.46 3.32
C ILE A 21 4.99 -10.60 2.30
N ASP A 22 4.03 -11.49 2.51
CA ASP A 22 3.71 -12.56 1.58
C ASP A 22 2.74 -12.04 0.51
N LEU A 23 3.27 -11.79 -0.69
CA LEU A 23 2.49 -11.33 -1.82
C LEU A 23 1.52 -12.40 -2.34
N ASN A 24 1.84 -13.70 -2.21
CA ASN A 24 0.94 -14.77 -2.65
C ASN A 24 -0.28 -14.86 -1.74
N ALA A 25 -0.11 -14.64 -0.43
CA ALA A 25 -1.22 -14.51 0.51
C ALA A 25 -2.05 -13.23 0.25
N LEU A 26 -1.40 -12.13 -0.15
CA LEU A 26 -2.10 -10.88 -0.47
C LEU A 26 -2.86 -10.95 -1.79
N TYR A 27 -2.34 -11.63 -2.80
CA TYR A 27 -2.97 -11.72 -4.12
C TYR A 27 -3.21 -13.18 -4.48
N PRO A 28 -4.15 -13.85 -3.79
CA PRO A 28 -4.46 -15.23 -4.07
C PRO A 28 -5.03 -15.39 -5.49
N GLY A 29 -4.79 -16.56 -6.09
CA GLY A 29 -5.30 -16.88 -7.44
C GLY A 29 -4.44 -16.35 -8.59
N LYS A 30 -3.24 -15.84 -8.31
CA LYS A 30 -2.23 -15.60 -9.35
C LYS A 30 -1.53 -16.90 -9.67
N GLU A 31 -1.43 -17.22 -10.97
CA GLU A 31 -0.71 -18.40 -11.47
C GLU A 31 0.80 -18.31 -11.24
N LEU A 32 1.31 -17.10 -11.00
CA LEU A 32 2.72 -16.80 -10.79
C LEU A 32 3.02 -16.55 -9.32
N ASP A 33 4.16 -17.07 -8.86
CA ASP A 33 4.69 -16.82 -7.52
C ASP A 33 5.24 -15.39 -7.43
N LEU A 34 4.44 -14.51 -6.82
CA LEU A 34 4.77 -13.10 -6.68
C LEU A 34 5.93 -12.87 -5.71
N ASN A 35 6.12 -13.72 -4.69
CA ASN A 35 7.26 -13.61 -3.80
C ASN A 35 8.57 -13.89 -4.55
N ARG A 36 8.54 -14.76 -5.56
CA ARG A 36 9.68 -15.03 -6.43
C ARG A 36 9.92 -13.93 -7.46
N LEU A 37 8.85 -13.34 -8.02
CA LEU A 37 8.97 -12.24 -8.97
C LEU A 37 9.45 -10.94 -8.33
N PHE A 38 9.06 -10.70 -7.08
CA PHE A 38 9.41 -9.50 -6.32
C PHE A 38 10.13 -9.88 -5.02
N PRO A 39 11.40 -10.32 -5.11
CA PRO A 39 12.18 -10.70 -3.93
C PRO A 39 12.60 -9.49 -3.10
N ASP A 40 12.55 -8.28 -3.65
CA ASP A 40 12.85 -7.04 -2.94
C ASP A 40 11.77 -6.72 -1.87
N ALA A 41 12.23 -6.46 -0.64
CA ALA A 41 11.36 -6.08 0.47
C ALA A 41 10.67 -4.72 0.25
N GLY A 42 11.34 -3.77 -0.39
CA GLY A 42 10.77 -2.45 -0.69
C GLY A 42 9.58 -2.56 -1.63
N THR A 43 9.74 -3.32 -2.71
CA THR A 43 8.66 -3.59 -3.66
C THR A 43 7.50 -4.34 -3.01
N ARG A 44 7.77 -5.33 -2.14
CA ARG A 44 6.71 -6.03 -1.39
C ARG A 44 5.92 -5.09 -0.47
N LYS A 45 6.62 -4.19 0.23
CA LYS A 45 6.01 -3.14 1.06
C LYS A 45 5.14 -2.20 0.22
N LEU A 46 5.65 -1.73 -0.91
CA LEU A 46 4.90 -0.88 -1.82
C LEU A 46 3.59 -1.54 -2.28
N LEU A 47 3.63 -2.80 -2.72
CA LEU A 47 2.43 -3.52 -3.16
C LEU A 47 1.42 -3.71 -2.03
N HIS A 48 1.88 -4.05 -0.83
CA HIS A 48 1.03 -4.13 0.35
C HIS A 48 0.35 -2.79 0.65
N ASP A 49 1.09 -1.69 0.64
CA ASP A 49 0.58 -0.37 0.98
C ASP A 49 -0.42 0.14 -0.07
N VAL A 50 -0.16 -0.12 -1.37
CA VAL A 50 -1.11 0.16 -2.45
C VAL A 50 -2.43 -0.60 -2.24
N LYS A 51 -2.36 -1.89 -1.88
CA LYS A 51 -3.56 -2.69 -1.60
C LYS A 51 -4.33 -2.16 -0.39
N ARG A 52 -3.62 -1.74 0.66
CA ARG A 52 -4.22 -1.14 1.86
C ARG A 52 -4.91 0.18 1.51
N ASN A 53 -4.22 1.09 0.83
CA ASN A 53 -4.76 2.38 0.41
C ASN A 53 -6.03 2.23 -0.44
N LYS A 54 -6.03 1.28 -1.38
CA LYS A 54 -7.22 0.97 -2.17
C LYS A 54 -8.43 0.62 -1.29
N ARG A 55 -8.25 -0.26 -0.30
CA ARG A 55 -9.33 -0.67 0.62
C ARG A 55 -9.80 0.49 1.50
N GLU A 56 -8.90 1.35 1.91
CA GLU A 56 -9.22 2.54 2.71
C GLU A 56 -10.05 3.53 1.89
N ILE A 57 -9.66 3.81 0.64
CA ILE A 57 -10.44 4.65 -0.29
C ILE A 57 -11.81 4.04 -0.55
N GLU A 58 -11.89 2.73 -0.84
CA GLU A 58 -13.17 2.06 -1.04
C GLU A 58 -14.07 2.14 0.21
N ARG A 59 -13.50 2.06 1.41
CA ARG A 59 -14.26 2.24 2.66
C ARG A 59 -14.74 3.69 2.79
N PHE A 60 -13.88 4.65 2.51
CA PHE A 60 -14.22 6.06 2.56
C PHE A 60 -15.36 6.41 1.59
N VAL A 61 -15.27 5.96 0.34
CA VAL A 61 -16.33 6.15 -0.67
C VAL A 61 -17.64 5.52 -0.21
N ARG A 62 -17.61 4.27 0.30
CA ARG A 62 -18.82 3.63 0.83
C ARG A 62 -19.45 4.42 1.96
N ASN A 63 -18.65 4.98 2.88
CA ASN A 63 -19.17 5.77 3.99
C ASN A 63 -19.83 7.07 3.51
N LEU A 64 -19.24 7.77 2.53
CA LEU A 64 -19.85 8.96 1.94
C LEU A 64 -21.17 8.63 1.24
N SER A 65 -21.23 7.52 0.51
CA SER A 65 -22.48 7.08 -0.14
C SER A 65 -23.58 6.67 0.84
N ILE A 66 -23.25 6.40 2.12
CA ILE A 66 -24.23 6.07 3.17
C ILE A 66 -24.77 7.33 3.86
N GLU A 67 -24.03 8.45 3.86
CA GLU A 67 -24.45 9.71 4.49
C GLU A 67 -25.45 10.54 3.64
N GLU A 68 -25.69 10.16 2.38
CA GLU A 68 -26.61 10.86 1.46
C GLU A 68 -28.05 10.28 1.41
N GLU A 69 -28.44 9.40 2.35
CA GLU A 69 -29.80 8.81 2.47
C GLU A 69 -30.43 9.10 3.85
#